data_AF-A0A7S0HSF2-F1
#
_entry.id   AF-A0A7S0HSF2-F1
#
_cell.length_a   1.000
_cell.length_b   1.000
_cell.length_c   1.000
_cell.angle_alpha   90.00
_cell.angle_beta   90.00
_cell.angle_gamma   90.00
#
_symmetry.space_group_name_H-M   'P 1'
#
loop_
_entity.id
_entity.type
_entity.pdbx_description
1 polymer ?
#
loop_
_entity_poly.entity_id
_entity_poly.type
_entity_poly.pdbx_seq_one_letter_code
_entity_poly.pdbx_strand_id
1 'polypeptide(L)'
;EGTSLLKTSEAAQAALGGAVEDAASCGDEVQEEEGAAALHALEVQLWLELDAFLRAIATRSGKQMPVPSQLLSLLPPPPRAGWPPEFALDMYTLGLRERAAAQRATDMFNPSDDPEPYVPWSDLWPARRRAQRLSFEIWLAIREENHDLQAVLEASSTGDRLRLALLRLRVLREQHERRSLELHQQELALTQELEAMGRGFEGPVP
;
A
#
# COMPACT_ATOMS: atom_id res chain seq x y z
N GLU A 1 9.75 -21.73 -21.67
CA GLU A 1 10.26 -20.35 -21.61
C GLU A 1 9.65 -19.69 -20.38
N GLY A 2 10.42 -19.45 -19.31
CA GLY A 2 9.90 -19.03 -18.00
C GLY A 2 10.89 -18.21 -17.17
N THR A 3 11.93 -17.68 -17.80
CA THR A 3 13.08 -17.02 -17.14
C THR A 3 12.99 -15.50 -17.12
N SER A 4 11.90 -14.90 -17.61
CA SER A 4 11.78 -13.43 -17.73
C SER A 4 11.30 -12.75 -16.44
N LEU A 5 10.42 -13.39 -15.67
CA LEU A 5 9.83 -12.80 -14.46
C LEU A 5 10.77 -12.76 -13.24
N LEU A 6 11.76 -13.65 -13.18
CA LEU A 6 12.72 -13.67 -12.07
C LEU A 6 13.80 -12.58 -12.22
N LYS A 7 14.17 -12.23 -13.45
CA LYS A 7 15.21 -11.21 -13.73
C LYS A 7 14.78 -9.79 -13.38
N THR A 8 13.48 -9.49 -13.46
CA THR A 8 12.96 -8.16 -13.09
C THR A 8 12.89 -7.97 -11.58
N SER A 9 12.69 -9.05 -10.82
CA SER A 9 12.75 -9.04 -9.35
C SER A 9 14.17 -8.79 -8.83
N GLU A 10 15.16 -9.42 -9.46
CA GLU A 10 16.57 -9.30 -9.09
C GLU A 10 17.13 -7.90 -9.39
N ALA A 11 16.75 -7.31 -10.53
CA ALA A 11 17.12 -5.94 -10.88
C ALA A 11 16.49 -4.89 -9.94
N ALA A 12 15.24 -5.11 -9.50
CA ALA A 12 14.59 -4.25 -8.52
C ALA A 12 15.21 -4.36 -7.12
N GLN A 13 15.62 -5.57 -6.71
CA GLN A 13 16.36 -5.82 -5.47
C GLN A 13 17.76 -5.18 -5.50
N ALA A 14 18.46 -5.24 -6.64
CA ALA A 14 19.77 -4.61 -6.80
C ALA A 14 19.71 -3.07 -6.74
N ALA A 15 18.65 -2.45 -7.29
CA ALA A 15 18.43 -1.01 -7.20
C ALA A 15 18.13 -0.53 -5.78
N LEU A 16 17.48 -1.37 -4.95
CA LEU A 16 17.25 -1.11 -3.54
C LEU A 16 18.52 -1.31 -2.70
N GLY A 17 19.36 -2.31 -3.02
CA GLY A 17 20.64 -2.54 -2.34
C GLY A 17 21.68 -1.43 -2.60
N GLY A 18 21.78 -0.94 -3.83
CA GLY A 18 22.77 0.10 -4.19
C GLY A 18 22.49 1.49 -3.61
N ALA A 19 21.25 1.79 -3.22
CA ALA A 19 20.90 3.08 -2.62
C ALA A 19 21.22 3.18 -1.12
N VAL A 20 21.56 2.05 -0.48
CA VAL A 20 21.78 1.96 0.98
C VAL A 20 23.26 2.19 1.32
N GLU A 21 24.19 1.85 0.42
CA GLU A 21 25.64 1.95 0.70
C GLU A 21 26.19 3.38 0.65
N ASP A 22 25.54 4.32 -0.04
CA ASP A 22 25.94 5.74 -0.04
C ASP A 22 25.44 6.52 1.20
N ALA A 23 24.57 5.93 2.03
CA ALA A 23 23.99 6.60 3.20
C ALA A 23 24.72 6.29 4.52
N ALA A 24 25.66 5.34 4.54
CA ALA A 24 26.24 4.80 5.77
C ALA A 24 27.44 5.58 6.33
N SER A 25 27.89 6.68 5.69
CA SER A 25 29.16 7.33 6.02
C SER A 25 29.06 8.69 6.74
N CYS A 26 27.90 9.10 7.28
CA CYS A 26 27.80 10.35 8.05
C CYS A 26 26.88 10.26 9.27
N GLY A 27 27.51 10.19 10.46
CA GLY A 27 27.22 11.13 11.55
C GLY A 27 25.99 10.87 12.42
N ASP A 28 26.25 10.30 13.58
CA ASP A 28 25.37 10.05 14.74
C ASP A 28 24.71 11.32 15.36
N GLU A 29 24.86 12.50 14.75
CA GLU A 29 24.27 13.78 15.20
C GLU A 29 23.24 14.37 14.21
N VAL A 30 23.02 13.75 13.03
CA VAL A 30 22.07 14.26 12.00
C VAL A 30 20.65 13.72 12.18
N GLN A 31 20.44 12.74 13.07
CA GLN A 31 19.13 12.08 13.26
C GLN A 31 18.11 12.90 14.07
N GLU A 32 18.52 13.99 14.75
CA GLU A 32 17.61 14.80 15.57
C GLU A 32 16.82 15.88 14.80
N GLU A 33 17.14 16.17 13.54
CA GLU A 33 16.48 17.23 12.75
C GLU A 33 15.59 16.73 11.60
N GLU A 34 15.13 15.47 11.59
CA GLU A 34 13.89 15.18 10.87
C GLU A 34 12.72 15.84 11.61
N GLY A 35 12.51 17.12 11.33
CA GLY A 35 11.47 17.93 11.95
C GLY A 35 10.11 17.26 11.82
N ALA A 36 9.27 17.40 12.86
CA ALA A 36 7.94 16.79 12.89
C ALA A 36 7.09 17.11 11.64
N ALA A 37 7.30 18.28 11.03
CA ALA A 37 6.67 18.67 9.78
C ALA A 37 7.12 17.82 8.57
N ALA A 38 8.39 17.48 8.47
CA ALA A 38 8.93 16.63 7.40
C ALA A 38 8.39 15.20 7.52
N LEU A 39 8.38 14.63 8.73
CA LEU A 39 7.77 13.34 9.00
C LEU A 39 6.28 13.35 8.66
N HIS A 40 5.55 14.40 9.06
CA HIS A 40 4.14 14.53 8.73
C HIS A 40 3.89 14.62 7.23
N ALA A 41 4.73 15.33 6.48
CA ALA A 41 4.63 15.38 5.02
C ALA A 41 4.83 13.98 4.39
N LEU A 42 5.80 13.21 4.89
CA LEU A 42 6.01 11.82 4.46
C LEU A 42 4.83 10.91 4.83
N GLU A 43 4.26 11.05 6.03
CA GLU A 43 3.04 10.31 6.43
C GLU A 43 1.90 10.60 5.44
N VAL A 44 1.62 11.87 5.17
CA VAL A 44 0.55 12.30 4.25
C VAL A 44 0.79 11.72 2.85
N GLN A 45 2.00 11.84 2.33
CA GLN A 45 2.34 11.30 1.01
C GLN A 45 2.17 9.78 0.97
N LEU A 46 2.58 9.07 2.02
CA LEU A 46 2.44 7.62 2.12
C LEU A 46 0.97 7.20 2.09
N TRP A 47 0.11 7.89 2.83
CA TRP A 47 -1.32 7.62 2.83
C TRP A 47 -1.96 7.84 1.46
N LEU A 48 -1.59 8.91 0.76
CA LEU A 48 -2.09 9.18 -0.60
C LEU A 48 -1.66 8.09 -1.59
N GLU A 49 -0.40 7.67 -1.55
CA GLU A 49 0.12 6.61 -2.44
C GLU A 49 -0.51 5.25 -2.11
N LEU A 50 -0.74 4.95 -0.82
CA LEU A 50 -1.44 3.75 -0.38
C LEU A 50 -2.89 3.74 -0.86
N ASP A 51 -3.64 4.83 -0.69
CA ASP A 51 -5.02 4.96 -1.17
C ASP A 51 -5.11 4.72 -2.68
N ALA A 52 -4.23 5.37 -3.45
CA ALA A 52 -4.18 5.19 -4.90
C ALA A 52 -3.91 3.72 -5.29
N PHE A 53 -2.95 3.08 -4.62
CA PHE A 53 -2.63 1.66 -4.85
C PHE A 53 -3.81 0.74 -4.53
N LEU A 54 -4.45 0.94 -3.38
CA LEU A 54 -5.59 0.12 -2.95
C LEU A 54 -6.80 0.29 -3.86
N ARG A 55 -7.09 1.51 -4.31
CA ARG A 55 -8.16 1.77 -5.28
C ARG A 55 -7.89 1.03 -6.59
N ALA A 56 -6.65 1.03 -7.09
CA ALA A 56 -6.29 0.30 -8.30
C ALA A 56 -6.49 -1.22 -8.17
N ILE A 57 -6.28 -1.79 -6.97
CA ILE A 57 -6.53 -3.21 -6.69
C ILE A 57 -8.03 -3.50 -6.52
N ALA A 58 -8.76 -2.62 -5.82
CA ALA A 58 -10.18 -2.80 -5.52
C ALA A 58 -11.03 -2.82 -6.81
N THR A 59 -10.73 -1.94 -7.77
CA THR A 59 -11.42 -1.91 -9.09
C THR A 59 -11.33 -3.22 -9.85
N ARG A 60 -10.30 -4.03 -9.58
CA ARG A 60 -10.05 -5.29 -10.29
C ARG A 60 -10.55 -6.52 -9.56
N SER A 61 -10.37 -6.56 -8.25
CA SER A 61 -10.76 -7.72 -7.44
C SER A 61 -12.26 -7.77 -7.15
N GLY A 62 -12.97 -6.62 -7.24
CA GLY A 62 -14.36 -6.50 -6.82
C GLY A 62 -14.58 -6.77 -5.32
N LYS A 63 -13.49 -6.91 -4.56
CA LYS A 63 -13.48 -7.24 -3.13
C LYS A 63 -13.29 -5.97 -2.31
N GLN A 64 -13.75 -6.05 -1.06
CA GLN A 64 -13.52 -5.01 -0.06
C GLN A 64 -12.02 -4.79 0.15
N MET A 65 -11.65 -3.52 0.29
CA MET A 65 -10.27 -3.07 0.37
C MET A 65 -9.51 -3.78 1.53
N PRO A 66 -8.40 -4.48 1.26
CA PRO A 66 -7.74 -5.34 2.25
C PRO A 66 -6.79 -4.53 3.14
N VAL A 67 -7.30 -3.52 3.85
CA VAL A 67 -6.50 -2.76 4.80
C VAL A 67 -6.84 -3.17 6.22
N PRO A 68 -5.85 -3.58 7.03
CA PRO A 68 -6.06 -3.81 8.45
C PRO A 68 -6.67 -2.58 9.13
N SER A 69 -7.73 -2.78 9.91
CA SER A 69 -8.38 -1.72 10.70
C SER A 69 -7.38 -0.99 11.61
N GLN A 70 -6.40 -1.72 12.13
CA GLN A 70 -5.30 -1.20 12.93
C GLN A 70 -4.46 -0.17 12.17
N LEU A 71 -4.10 -0.44 10.91
CA LEU A 71 -3.37 0.54 10.10
C LEU A 71 -4.19 1.81 9.92
N LEU A 72 -5.49 1.69 9.67
CA LEU A 72 -6.42 2.83 9.55
C LEU A 72 -6.60 3.62 10.86
N SER A 73 -6.28 3.05 12.02
CA SER A 73 -6.23 3.80 13.27
C SER A 73 -5.10 4.84 13.32
N LEU A 74 -4.07 4.66 12.48
CA LEU A 74 -2.91 5.54 12.38
C LEU A 74 -3.10 6.65 11.32
N LEU A 75 -4.28 6.77 10.71
CA LEU A 75 -4.55 7.86 9.77
C LEU A 75 -4.43 9.21 10.52
N PRO A 76 -3.55 10.13 10.08
CA PRO A 76 -3.43 11.45 10.69
C PRO A 76 -4.72 12.25 10.49
N PRO A 77 -4.93 13.31 11.29
CA PRO A 77 -5.97 14.29 10.97
C PRO A 77 -5.75 14.87 9.56
N PRO A 78 -6.81 15.30 8.88
CA PRO A 78 -6.71 15.88 7.55
C PRO A 78 -5.71 17.05 7.57
N PRO A 79 -4.85 17.18 6.53
CA PRO A 79 -4.00 18.35 6.36
C PRO A 79 -4.81 19.64 6.34
N ARG A 80 -4.14 20.80 6.51
CA ARG A 80 -4.83 22.11 6.47
C ARG A 80 -5.62 22.36 5.18
N ALA A 81 -5.17 21.79 4.07
CA ALA A 81 -5.84 21.86 2.77
C ALA A 81 -6.96 20.82 2.60
N GLY A 82 -7.18 19.97 3.60
CA GLY A 82 -8.04 18.79 3.51
C GLY A 82 -7.35 17.62 2.81
N TRP A 83 -8.03 16.47 2.80
CA TRP A 83 -7.69 15.36 1.91
C TRP A 83 -8.19 15.66 0.49
N PRO A 84 -7.54 15.14 -0.56
CA PRO A 84 -8.08 15.17 -1.91
C PRO A 84 -9.47 14.51 -1.98
N PRO A 85 -10.38 14.98 -2.86
CA PRO A 85 -11.74 14.43 -2.93
C PRO A 85 -11.78 12.94 -3.32
N GLU A 86 -10.76 12.47 -4.03
CA GLU A 86 -10.58 11.06 -4.40
C GLU A 86 -10.02 10.16 -3.28
N PHE A 87 -9.64 10.73 -2.14
CA PHE A 87 -9.05 10.00 -1.02
C PHE A 87 -10.12 9.20 -0.26
N ALA A 88 -10.25 7.93 -0.57
CA ALA A 88 -11.34 7.09 -0.07
C ALA A 88 -11.09 6.59 1.37
N LEU A 89 -9.82 6.44 1.78
CA LEU A 89 -9.48 5.94 3.11
C LEU A 89 -10.13 6.74 4.25
N ASP A 90 -10.24 8.06 4.13
CA ASP A 90 -10.87 8.90 5.15
C ASP A 90 -12.32 8.49 5.42
N MET A 91 -13.11 8.27 4.36
CA MET A 91 -14.49 7.80 4.45
C MET A 91 -14.60 6.42 5.11
N TYR A 92 -13.68 5.51 4.78
CA TYR A 92 -13.62 4.20 5.43
C TYR A 92 -13.29 4.31 6.92
N THR A 93 -12.36 5.19 7.30
CA THR A 93 -12.02 5.41 8.71
C THR A 93 -13.16 6.06 9.48
N LEU A 94 -13.94 6.94 8.86
CA LEU A 94 -15.13 7.53 9.47
C LEU A 94 -16.16 6.44 9.82
N GLY A 95 -16.48 5.55 8.88
CA GLY A 95 -17.39 4.43 9.15
C GLY A 95 -16.87 3.45 10.22
N LEU A 96 -15.54 3.28 10.35
CA LEU A 96 -14.94 2.52 11.45
C LEU A 96 -15.11 3.23 12.80
N ARG A 97 -14.92 4.55 12.85
CA ARG A 97 -15.12 5.36 14.07
C ARG A 97 -16.57 5.30 14.54
N GLU A 98 -17.53 5.43 13.62
CA GLU A 98 -18.96 5.33 13.93
C GLU A 98 -19.34 3.96 14.49
N ARG A 99 -18.88 2.87 13.86
CA ARG A 99 -19.12 1.51 14.36
C ARG A 99 -18.49 1.30 15.74
N ALA A 100 -17.24 1.72 15.93
CA ALA A 100 -16.55 1.60 17.22
C ALA A 100 -17.19 2.47 18.32
N ALA A 101 -17.80 3.60 17.96
CA ALA A 101 -18.56 4.43 18.89
C ALA A 101 -19.90 3.76 19.27
N ALA A 102 -20.62 3.21 18.30
CA ALA A 102 -21.86 2.48 18.52
C ALA A 102 -21.66 1.25 19.42
N GLN A 103 -20.61 0.45 19.15
CA GLN A 103 -20.26 -0.72 19.97
C GLN A 103 -19.94 -0.35 21.43
N ARG A 104 -19.24 0.77 21.64
CA ARG A 104 -18.95 1.27 23.00
C ARG A 104 -20.21 1.78 23.71
N ALA A 105 -21.15 2.38 22.97
CA ALA A 105 -22.39 2.88 23.55
C ALA A 105 -23.34 1.76 23.99
N THR A 106 -23.29 0.60 23.35
CA THR A 106 -24.14 -0.56 23.67
C THR A 106 -23.50 -1.55 24.65
N ASP A 107 -22.26 -1.31 25.08
CA ASP A 107 -21.45 -2.22 25.92
C ASP A 107 -21.34 -3.65 25.35
N MET A 108 -21.57 -3.79 24.03
CA MET A 108 -21.55 -5.06 23.30
C MET A 108 -20.15 -5.40 22.77
N PHE A 109 -19.09 -4.93 23.42
CA PHE A 109 -17.75 -5.29 23.01
C PHE A 109 -17.45 -6.73 23.41
N ASN A 110 -17.66 -7.66 22.48
CA ASN A 110 -17.25 -9.05 22.63
C ASN A 110 -15.89 -9.24 21.94
N PRO A 111 -14.78 -9.36 22.69
CA PRO A 111 -13.44 -9.56 22.13
C PRO A 111 -13.29 -10.88 21.37
N SER A 112 -14.27 -11.80 21.44
CA SER A 112 -14.30 -13.03 20.64
C SER A 112 -14.76 -12.80 19.19
N ASP A 113 -15.48 -11.73 18.89
CA ASP A 113 -16.04 -11.48 17.55
C ASP A 113 -15.09 -10.68 16.64
N ASP A 114 -14.15 -9.93 17.22
CA ASP A 114 -13.13 -9.17 16.48
C ASP A 114 -11.80 -9.18 17.25
N PRO A 115 -10.83 -10.03 16.85
CA PRO A 115 -9.55 -10.17 17.57
C PRO A 115 -8.67 -8.91 17.45
N GLU A 116 -8.94 -8.02 16.49
CA GLU A 116 -8.16 -6.82 16.22
C GLU A 116 -9.07 -5.57 16.14
N PRO A 117 -9.60 -5.12 17.28
CA PRO A 117 -10.58 -4.06 17.30
C PRO A 117 -9.98 -2.74 16.79
N TYR A 118 -10.78 -2.00 16.02
CA TYR A 118 -10.44 -0.63 15.64
C TYR A 118 -10.40 0.26 16.89
N VAL A 119 -9.21 0.76 17.22
CA VAL A 119 -9.03 1.76 18.29
C VAL A 119 -8.97 3.14 17.64
N PRO A 120 -9.92 4.05 17.90
CA PRO A 120 -9.85 5.39 17.33
C PRO A 120 -8.58 6.11 17.78
N TRP A 121 -8.02 6.89 16.87
CA TRP A 121 -6.96 7.83 17.19
C TRP A 121 -7.37 8.76 18.33
N SER A 122 -6.43 9.00 19.26
CA SER A 122 -6.57 9.99 20.33
C SER A 122 -5.77 11.23 19.97
N ASP A 123 -6.34 12.42 20.19
CA ASP A 123 -5.66 13.72 20.00
C ASP A 123 -4.35 13.85 20.78
N LEU A 124 -4.17 13.03 21.81
CA LEU A 124 -2.98 12.98 22.65
C LEU A 124 -1.80 12.23 22.00
N TRP A 125 -2.00 11.59 20.84
CA TRP A 125 -0.95 10.81 20.19
C TRP A 125 0.06 11.71 19.47
N PRO A 126 1.35 11.74 19.88
CA PRO A 126 2.34 12.58 19.23
C PRO A 126 2.56 12.14 17.77
N ALA A 127 2.60 13.10 16.84
CA ALA A 127 2.79 12.82 15.41
C ALA A 127 4.01 11.93 15.14
N ARG A 128 5.14 12.18 15.83
CA ARG A 128 6.36 11.37 15.71
C ARG A 128 6.12 9.88 16.06
N ARG A 129 5.37 9.60 17.13
CA ARG A 129 5.09 8.23 17.55
C ARG A 129 4.15 7.54 16.57
N ARG A 130 3.18 8.26 15.99
CA ARG A 130 2.30 7.73 14.95
C ARG A 130 3.10 7.40 13.69
N ALA A 131 3.96 8.31 13.21
CA ALA A 131 4.83 8.09 12.07
C ALA A 131 5.72 6.87 12.25
N GLN A 132 6.29 6.72 13.45
CA GLN A 132 7.11 5.56 13.80
C GLN A 132 6.31 4.25 13.71
N ARG A 133 5.10 4.19 14.28
CA ARG A 133 4.25 2.99 14.18
C ARG A 133 3.86 2.69 12.73
N LEU A 134 3.43 3.73 12.01
CA LEU A 134 3.08 3.64 10.59
C LEU A 134 4.24 3.08 9.76
N SER A 135 5.48 3.48 10.06
CA SER A 135 6.67 3.01 9.34
C SER A 135 6.90 1.50 9.41
N PHE A 136 6.30 0.80 10.39
CA PHE A 136 6.32 -0.64 10.51
C PHE A 136 5.01 -1.29 10.06
N GLU A 137 3.86 -0.74 10.50
CA GLU A 137 2.55 -1.34 10.23
C GLU A 137 2.17 -1.28 8.74
N ILE A 138 2.67 -0.31 7.98
CA ILE A 138 2.41 -0.21 6.53
C ILE A 138 2.80 -1.49 5.78
N TRP A 139 3.86 -2.16 6.22
CA TRP A 139 4.36 -3.38 5.59
C TRP A 139 3.38 -4.54 5.70
N LEU A 140 2.44 -4.54 6.65
CA LEU A 140 1.37 -5.52 6.70
C LEU A 140 0.42 -5.41 5.49
N ALA A 141 0.23 -4.20 4.96
CA ALA A 141 -0.64 -3.94 3.82
C ALA A 141 0.07 -4.09 2.48
N ILE A 142 1.40 -3.87 2.43
CA ILE A 142 2.17 -3.83 1.17
C ILE A 142 3.16 -4.98 1.00
N ARG A 143 3.31 -5.89 1.99
CA ARG A 143 4.22 -7.04 1.84
C ARG A 143 3.68 -8.06 0.84
N GLU A 144 4.60 -8.61 0.07
CA GLU A 144 4.39 -9.86 -0.68
C GLU A 144 5.07 -11.00 0.09
N GLU A 145 4.65 -12.25 -0.14
CA GLU A 145 5.10 -13.43 0.65
C GLU A 145 6.63 -13.61 0.72
N ASN A 146 7.38 -13.03 -0.23
CA ASN A 146 8.84 -13.17 -0.33
C ASN A 146 9.60 -11.83 -0.28
N HIS A 147 8.99 -10.76 0.24
CA HIS A 147 9.69 -9.48 0.33
C HIS A 147 10.66 -9.45 1.51
N ASP A 148 11.93 -9.15 1.23
CA ASP A 148 12.95 -9.00 2.26
C ASP A 148 12.73 -7.69 3.03
N LEU A 149 12.43 -7.82 4.33
CA LEU A 149 12.22 -6.70 5.24
C LEU A 149 13.51 -6.29 5.96
N GLN A 150 14.64 -6.95 5.70
CA GLN A 150 15.91 -6.68 6.38
C GLN A 150 16.30 -5.20 6.27
N ALA A 151 16.24 -4.63 5.06
CA ALA A 151 16.54 -3.21 4.83
C ALA A 151 15.66 -2.25 5.64
N VAL A 152 14.39 -2.61 5.89
CA VAL A 152 13.46 -1.82 6.70
C VAL A 152 13.83 -1.90 8.18
N LEU A 153 14.25 -3.07 8.65
CA LEU A 153 14.67 -3.30 10.03
C LEU A 153 16.03 -2.66 10.31
N GLU A 154 16.92 -2.59 9.33
CA GLU A 154 18.24 -1.95 9.41
C GLU A 154 18.18 -0.42 9.26
N ALA A 155 17.12 0.12 8.65
CA ALA A 155 16.94 1.55 8.52
C ALA A 155 16.89 2.23 9.90
N SER A 156 17.79 3.18 10.11
CA SER A 156 18.01 3.82 11.42
C SER A 156 16.97 4.90 11.73
N SER A 157 16.42 5.58 10.72
CA SER A 157 15.44 6.66 10.91
C SER A 157 14.01 6.24 10.56
N THR A 158 13.04 6.97 11.12
CA THR A 158 11.61 6.79 10.76
C THR A 158 11.34 7.29 9.35
N GLY A 159 11.94 8.42 8.94
CA GLY A 159 11.82 8.94 7.59
C GLY A 159 12.30 7.94 6.55
N ASP A 160 13.43 7.26 6.78
CA ASP A 160 13.97 6.28 5.83
C ASP A 160 13.04 5.08 5.65
N ARG A 161 12.50 4.54 6.75
CA ARG A 161 11.48 3.48 6.66
C ARG A 161 10.24 3.92 5.88
N LEU A 162 9.77 5.16 6.08
CA LEU A 162 8.64 5.70 5.32
C LEU A 162 8.99 5.91 3.84
N ARG A 163 10.20 6.38 3.52
CA ARG A 163 10.69 6.50 2.14
C ARG A 163 10.82 5.14 1.45
N LEU A 164 11.31 4.12 2.14
CA LEU A 164 11.35 2.74 1.64
C LEU A 164 9.94 2.23 1.33
N ALA A 165 8.97 2.46 2.22
CA ALA A 165 7.58 2.09 1.99
C ALA A 165 6.97 2.82 0.78
N LEU A 166 7.26 4.12 0.62
CA LEU A 166 6.85 4.92 -0.54
C LEU A 166 7.42 4.36 -1.85
N LEU A 167 8.72 4.08 -1.89
CA LEU A 167 9.38 3.49 -3.05
C LEU A 167 8.74 2.13 -3.38
N ARG A 168 8.48 1.31 -2.37
CA ARG A 168 7.84 0.01 -2.55
C ARG A 168 6.43 0.14 -3.13
N LEU A 169 5.60 1.05 -2.62
CA LEU A 169 4.25 1.30 -3.16
C LEU A 169 4.27 1.67 -4.64
N ARG A 170 5.23 2.50 -5.06
CA ARG A 170 5.40 2.87 -6.47
C ARG A 170 5.75 1.66 -7.33
N VAL A 171 6.69 0.84 -6.88
CA VAL A 171 7.05 -0.41 -7.57
C VAL A 171 5.84 -1.35 -7.69
N LEU A 172 5.07 -1.52 -6.61
CA LEU A 172 3.88 -2.38 -6.62
C LEU A 172 2.81 -1.85 -7.59
N ARG A 173 2.62 -0.53 -7.66
CA ARG A 173 1.70 0.08 -8.61
C ARG A 173 2.13 -0.15 -10.05
N GLU A 174 3.39 0.10 -10.39
CA GLU A 174 3.92 -0.16 -11.73
C GLU A 174 3.79 -1.64 -12.11
N GLN A 175 4.10 -2.56 -11.19
CA GLN A 175 3.93 -3.99 -11.40
C GLN A 175 2.45 -4.38 -11.60
N HIS A 176 1.54 -3.73 -10.89
CA HIS A 176 0.11 -3.96 -11.03
C HIS A 176 -0.40 -3.46 -12.40
N GLU A 177 0.04 -2.29 -12.85
CA GLU A 177 -0.28 -1.73 -14.17
C GLU A 177 0.23 -2.64 -15.29
N ARG A 178 1.49 -3.08 -15.23
CA ARG A 178 2.07 -4.01 -16.22
C ARG A 178 1.29 -5.31 -16.30
N ARG A 179 1.02 -5.96 -15.16
CA ARG A 179 0.21 -7.19 -15.11
C ARG A 179 -1.19 -6.99 -15.68
N SER A 180 -1.77 -5.81 -15.51
CA SER A 180 -3.10 -5.49 -16.04
C SER A 180 -3.08 -5.35 -17.56
N LEU A 181 -2.04 -4.72 -18.12
CA LEU A 181 -1.85 -4.63 -19.56
C LEU A 181 -1.61 -5.99 -20.21
N GLU A 182 -0.77 -6.83 -19.60
CA GLU A 182 -0.47 -8.18 -20.09
C GLU A 182 -1.75 -9.04 -20.18
N LEU A 183 -2.60 -9.01 -19.15
CA LEU A 183 -3.86 -9.76 -19.16
C LEU A 183 -4.86 -9.24 -20.19
N HIS A 184 -4.96 -7.92 -20.35
CA HIS A 184 -5.81 -7.34 -21.39
C HIS A 184 -5.33 -7.74 -22.80
N GLN A 185 -4.01 -7.74 -23.04
CA GLN A 185 -3.45 -8.22 -24.31
C GLN A 185 -3.72 -9.71 -24.53
N GLN A 186 -3.64 -10.53 -23.49
CA GLN A 186 -3.95 -11.96 -23.58
C GLN A 186 -5.42 -12.20 -23.92
N GLU A 187 -6.34 -11.44 -23.32
CA GLU A 187 -7.78 -11.51 -23.63
C GLU A 187 -8.08 -11.10 -25.09
N LEU A 188 -7.43 -10.05 -25.58
CA LEU A 188 -7.53 -9.63 -26.98
C LEU A 188 -6.97 -10.69 -27.94
N ALA A 189 -5.87 -11.35 -27.60
CA ALA A 189 -5.32 -12.43 -28.41
C ALA A 189 -6.28 -13.63 -28.49
N LEU A 190 -6.86 -14.04 -27.34
CA LEU A 190 -7.82 -15.15 -27.30
C LEU A 190 -9.11 -14.85 -28.08
N THR A 191 -9.61 -13.62 -28.01
CA THR A 191 -10.80 -13.21 -28.78
C THR A 191 -10.53 -13.23 -30.29
N GLN A 192 -9.36 -12.76 -30.73
CA GLN A 192 -8.94 -12.84 -32.13
C GLN A 192 -8.79 -14.29 -32.62
N GLU A 193 -8.21 -15.19 -31.81
CA GLU A 193 -8.11 -16.61 -32.14
C GLU A 193 -9.48 -17.28 -32.29
N LEU A 194 -10.42 -16.96 -31.40
CA LEU A 194 -11.79 -17.46 -31.48
C LEU A 194 -12.52 -16.97 -32.74
N GLU A 195 -12.36 -15.69 -33.10
CA GLU A 195 -12.91 -15.15 -34.35
C GLU A 195 -12.29 -15.80 -35.60
N ALA A 196 -10.98 -16.04 -35.59
CA ALA A 196 -10.28 -16.72 -36.68
C ALA A 196 -10.75 -18.18 -36.85
N MET A 197 -10.97 -18.89 -35.74
CA MET A 197 -11.53 -20.25 -35.77
C MET A 197 -12.99 -20.28 -36.22
N GLY A 198 -13.79 -19.29 -35.84
CA GLY A 198 -15.20 -19.16 -36.25
C GLY A 198 -15.39 -18.92 -37.75
N ARG A 199 -14.48 -18.18 -38.40
CA ARG A 199 -14.53 -17.95 -39.86
C ARG A 199 -14.12 -19.15 -40.71
N GLY A 200 -13.51 -20.19 -40.12
CA GLY A 200 -13.09 -21.41 -40.83
C GLY A 200 -14.23 -22.38 -41.17
N PHE A 201 -15.45 -22.16 -40.66
CA PHE A 201 -16.57 -23.11 -40.77
C PHE A 201 -17.63 -22.74 -41.83
N GLU A 202 -17.47 -21.63 -42.55
CA GLU A 202 -18.30 -21.32 -43.73
C GLU A 202 -17.70 -21.97 -44.98
N GLY A 203 -17.82 -23.30 -45.08
CA GLY A 203 -17.66 -24.00 -46.35
C GLY A 203 -18.86 -23.71 -47.27
N PRO A 204 -18.68 -23.61 -48.60
CA PRO A 204 -19.79 -23.36 -49.52
C PRO A 204 -20.83 -24.48 -49.38
N VAL A 205 -22.04 -24.09 -48.99
CA VAL A 205 -23.21 -24.98 -48.98
C VAL A 205 -23.52 -25.32 -50.45
N PRO A 206 -23.53 -26.62 -50.82
CA PRO A 206 -23.75 -27.06 -52.19
C PRO A 206 -25.17 -26.77 -52.69
#